data_AF-A0A068T722-F1
#
_entry.id   AF-A0A068T722-F1
#
_cell.length_a   1.000
_cell.length_b   1.000
_cell.length_c   1.000
_cell.angle_alpha   90.00
_cell.angle_beta   90.00
_cell.angle_gamma   90.00
#
_symmetry.space_group_name_H-M   'P 1'
#
loop_
_entity.id
_entity.type
_entity.pdbx_description
1 polymer ?
#
loop_
_entity_poly.entity_id
_entity_poly.type
_entity_poly.pdbx_seq_one_letter_code
_entity_poly.pdbx_strand_id
1 'polypeptide(L)'
;MKHNPHPVRFLDLPGILEDRPEKIGALAAASRRGLSGRRSRKENDVALTWADNRDLENMSTEQQQFYLLRVEKLKGLVGSVFGSGDVPNVYDVADLIGKLPDQNISDWNLSDLVIPGGSGFSYFDLGHQEALVIDKDKNLYFEGAYVQMTESDDERSRFDFYLVINDPEFDRDESERTTAATLGRMANYVHMRIGEDNTIEGAYQFFPYWNTSANANEELRGDWKAATAAINTVIKAATYIASEFVGDIEFGYSKDAPRPLVVAASEGDLGAIEKLTKQGFPMIKHVGRNIGPIAELEEPRFETSATYGR
;
A
#
# COMPACT_ATOMS: atom_id res chain seq x y z
N MET A 1 -3.94 17.87 -2.86
CA MET A 1 -3.51 16.83 -3.82
C MET A 1 -4.62 15.80 -3.96
N LYS A 2 -4.75 15.17 -5.13
CA LYS A 2 -5.53 13.95 -5.32
C LYS A 2 -4.77 12.84 -4.60
N HIS A 3 -5.19 12.48 -3.39
CA HIS A 3 -4.63 11.33 -2.70
C HIS A 3 -5.25 10.08 -3.31
N ASN A 4 -4.48 9.35 -4.13
CA ASN A 4 -4.87 8.06 -4.66
C ASN A 4 -4.16 6.99 -3.82
N PRO A 5 -4.89 6.19 -3.04
CA PRO A 5 -4.32 5.15 -2.20
C PRO A 5 -3.36 4.25 -3.00
N HIS A 6 -2.30 3.73 -2.38
CA HIS A 6 -1.32 2.88 -3.05
C HIS A 6 -1.94 1.73 -3.89
N PRO A 7 -3.00 1.02 -3.43
CA PRO A 7 -3.65 -0.01 -4.26
C PRO A 7 -4.17 0.51 -5.60
N VAL A 8 -4.64 1.76 -5.66
CA VAL A 8 -5.14 2.38 -6.89
C VAL A 8 -4.01 2.60 -7.88
N ARG A 9 -2.84 3.06 -7.41
CA ARG A 9 -1.66 3.26 -8.28
C ARG A 9 -1.19 1.95 -8.92
N PHE A 10 -1.40 0.82 -8.26
CA PHE A 10 -1.10 -0.51 -8.81
C PHE A 10 -2.00 -0.92 -9.98
N LEU A 11 -3.16 -0.30 -10.16
CA LEU A 11 -4.03 -0.55 -11.31
C LEU A 11 -3.47 0.06 -12.61
N ASP A 12 -2.61 1.08 -12.51
CA ASP A 12 -2.00 1.74 -13.68
C ASP A 12 -0.73 1.01 -14.18
N LEU A 13 -0.11 0.15 -13.35
CA LEU A 13 1.14 -0.53 -13.68
C LEU A 13 1.08 -1.36 -14.98
N PRO A 14 0.02 -2.15 -15.27
CA PRO A 14 -0.06 -2.88 -16.53
C PRO A 14 0.03 -1.98 -17.75
N GLY A 15 -0.69 -0.84 -17.75
CA GLY A 15 -0.65 0.13 -18.85
C GLY A 15 0.75 0.72 -19.06
N ILE A 16 1.44 1.08 -17.97
CA ILE A 16 2.82 1.60 -18.04
C ILE A 16 3.76 0.57 -18.69
N LEU A 17 3.61 -0.72 -18.37
CA LEU A 17 4.43 -1.78 -18.95
C LEU A 17 4.06 -2.09 -20.40
N GLU A 18 2.78 -2.02 -20.75
CA GLU A 18 2.28 -2.21 -22.13
C GLU A 18 2.76 -1.10 -23.07
N ASP A 19 2.81 0.15 -22.61
CA ASP A 19 3.23 1.33 -23.40
C ASP A 19 4.76 1.45 -23.55
N ARG A 20 5.52 0.70 -22.74
CA ARG A 20 6.99 0.76 -22.70
C ARG A 20 7.68 0.57 -24.06
N PRO A 21 7.30 -0.41 -24.90
CA PRO A 21 7.97 -0.59 -26.20
C PRO A 21 7.82 0.62 -27.13
N GLU A 22 6.64 1.26 -27.13
CA GLU A 22 6.40 2.48 -27.90
C GLU A 22 7.27 3.63 -27.39
N LYS A 23 7.33 3.80 -26.06
CA LYS A 23 8.19 4.79 -25.40
C LYS A 23 9.67 4.61 -25.74
N ILE A 24 10.19 3.38 -25.68
CA ILE A 24 11.57 3.06 -26.07
C ILE A 24 11.80 3.41 -27.55
N GLY A 25 10.86 3.04 -28.42
CA GLY A 25 10.91 3.37 -29.84
C GLY A 25 10.99 4.88 -30.09
N ALA A 26 10.17 5.66 -29.39
CA ALA A 26 10.13 7.12 -29.47
C ALA A 26 11.45 7.75 -28.97
N LEU A 27 11.98 7.30 -27.83
CA LEU A 27 13.27 7.74 -27.29
C LEU A 27 14.44 7.44 -28.24
N ALA A 28 14.49 6.22 -28.78
CA ALA A 28 15.50 5.83 -29.77
C ALA A 28 15.37 6.62 -31.07
N ALA A 29 14.15 6.96 -31.50
CA ALA A 29 13.95 7.83 -32.66
C ALA A 29 14.40 9.27 -32.38
N ALA A 30 14.12 9.79 -31.18
CA ALA A 30 14.47 11.13 -30.74
C ALA A 30 15.99 11.33 -30.66
N SER A 31 16.74 10.39 -30.09
CA SER A 31 18.21 10.46 -29.98
C SER A 31 18.92 10.50 -31.33
N ARG A 32 18.22 10.13 -32.40
CA ARG A 32 18.71 10.13 -33.78
C ARG A 32 18.19 11.29 -34.61
N ARG A 33 17.43 12.24 -34.04
CA ARG A 33 16.99 13.45 -34.76
C ARG A 33 18.23 14.27 -35.14
N GLY A 34 18.33 14.69 -36.41
CA GLY A 34 19.46 15.46 -36.93
C GLY A 34 20.61 14.64 -37.54
N LEU A 35 20.60 13.31 -37.44
CA LEU A 35 21.56 12.44 -38.14
C LEU A 35 21.10 12.21 -39.60
N SER A 36 21.93 12.61 -40.58
CA SER A 36 21.66 12.44 -42.01
C SER A 36 22.15 11.08 -42.55
N GLY A 37 21.36 10.38 -43.38
CA GLY A 37 21.78 9.17 -44.10
C GLY A 37 20.86 7.96 -43.95
N ARG A 38 21.10 6.92 -44.77
CA ARG A 38 20.38 5.63 -44.69
C ARG A 38 20.92 4.84 -43.49
N ARG A 39 20.06 4.57 -42.51
CA ARG A 39 20.43 3.93 -41.25
C ARG A 39 20.58 2.42 -41.43
N SER A 40 21.66 1.88 -40.90
CA SER A 40 21.89 0.43 -40.82
C SER A 40 21.07 -0.19 -39.68
N ARG A 41 20.85 -1.50 -39.74
CA ARG A 41 20.22 -2.25 -38.63
C ARG A 41 21.03 -2.11 -37.34
N LYS A 42 22.36 -2.19 -37.42
CA LYS A 42 23.25 -2.05 -36.26
C LYS A 42 23.09 -0.70 -35.54
N GLU A 43 22.96 0.40 -36.27
CA GLU A 43 22.72 1.72 -35.66
C GLU A 43 21.33 1.83 -35.02
N ASN A 44 20.33 1.12 -35.56
CA ASN A 44 19.03 1.03 -34.93
C ASN A 44 19.09 0.24 -33.62
N ASP A 45 19.78 -0.89 -33.63
CA ASP A 45 19.93 -1.75 -32.45
C ASP A 45 20.67 -1.01 -31.32
N VAL A 46 21.75 -0.29 -31.63
CA VAL A 46 22.49 0.53 -30.65
C VAL A 46 21.60 1.62 -30.04
N ALA A 47 20.79 2.30 -30.85
CA ALA A 47 19.90 3.35 -30.35
C ALA A 47 18.78 2.78 -29.46
N LEU A 48 18.26 1.60 -29.79
CA LEU A 48 17.28 0.89 -28.95
C LEU A 48 17.90 0.43 -27.64
N THR A 49 19.10 -0.18 -27.65
CA THR A 49 19.80 -0.58 -26.43
C THR A 49 20.12 0.62 -25.53
N TRP A 50 20.54 1.75 -26.12
CA TRP A 50 20.74 2.98 -25.35
C TRP A 50 19.44 3.49 -24.71
N ALA A 51 18.33 3.49 -25.47
CA ALA A 51 17.04 3.96 -24.98
C ALA A 51 16.51 3.04 -23.86
N ASP A 52 16.67 1.74 -24.01
CA ASP A 52 16.32 0.72 -23.00
C ASP A 52 17.14 0.91 -21.72
N ASN A 53 18.47 1.06 -21.83
CA ASN A 53 19.33 1.34 -20.67
C ASN A 53 19.00 2.67 -19.99
N ARG A 54 18.60 3.69 -20.76
CA ARG A 54 18.17 4.98 -20.20
C ARG A 54 16.85 4.86 -19.45
N ASP A 55 15.87 4.15 -20.02
CA ASP A 55 14.56 3.88 -19.41
C ASP A 55 14.67 3.00 -18.15
N LEU A 56 15.68 2.15 -18.10
CA LEU A 56 16.02 1.36 -16.91
C LEU A 56 17.03 2.07 -15.99
N GLU A 57 17.43 3.30 -16.29
CA GLU A 57 18.42 4.06 -15.50
C GLU A 57 19.74 3.29 -15.23
N ASN A 58 20.15 2.43 -16.17
CA ASN A 58 21.29 1.51 -16.06
C ASN A 58 21.19 0.50 -14.89
N MET A 59 19.97 0.21 -14.43
CA MET A 59 19.70 -0.78 -13.41
C MET A 59 20.23 -2.16 -13.82
N SER A 60 20.96 -2.82 -12.92
CA SER A 60 21.49 -4.16 -13.17
C SER A 60 20.36 -5.19 -13.27
N THR A 61 20.62 -6.34 -13.90
CA THR A 61 19.65 -7.43 -13.99
C THR A 61 19.19 -7.89 -12.60
N GLU A 62 20.08 -7.93 -11.63
CA GLU A 62 19.76 -8.29 -10.24
C GLU A 62 18.82 -7.27 -9.59
N GLN A 63 19.06 -5.97 -9.80
CA GLN A 63 18.17 -4.91 -9.31
C GLN A 63 16.79 -4.97 -9.97
N GLN A 64 16.73 -5.27 -11.27
CA GLN A 64 15.46 -5.46 -11.99
C GLN A 64 14.68 -6.64 -11.43
N GLN A 65 15.33 -7.81 -11.28
CA GLN A 65 14.71 -9.00 -10.68
C GLN A 65 14.21 -8.72 -9.26
N PHE A 66 15.00 -7.98 -8.47
CA PHE A 66 14.62 -7.58 -7.13
C PHE A 66 13.32 -6.75 -7.12
N TYR A 67 13.22 -5.69 -7.93
CA TYR A 67 12.00 -4.88 -7.98
C TYR A 67 10.81 -5.66 -8.53
N LEU A 68 11.00 -6.52 -9.54
CA LEU A 68 9.93 -7.36 -10.08
C LEU A 68 9.35 -8.31 -9.04
N LEU A 69 10.19 -8.97 -8.23
CA LEU A 69 9.71 -9.86 -7.16
C LEU A 69 8.84 -9.12 -6.13
N ARG A 70 9.22 -7.89 -5.80
CA ARG A 70 8.49 -7.04 -4.85
C ARG A 70 7.19 -6.51 -5.42
N VAL A 71 7.21 -6.08 -6.67
CA VAL A 71 6.03 -5.68 -7.42
C VAL A 71 5.04 -6.85 -7.52
N GLU A 72 5.51 -8.06 -7.83
CA GLU A 72 4.64 -9.25 -7.87
C GLU A 72 4.05 -9.57 -6.48
N LYS A 73 4.83 -9.42 -5.41
CA LYS A 73 4.30 -9.55 -4.04
C LYS A 73 3.20 -8.53 -3.77
N LEU A 74 3.44 -7.24 -4.02
CA LEU A 74 2.48 -6.16 -3.81
C LEU A 74 1.24 -6.31 -4.71
N LYS A 75 1.41 -6.74 -5.97
CA LYS A 75 0.32 -7.04 -6.89
C LYS A 75 -0.58 -8.14 -6.35
N GLY A 76 -0.01 -9.18 -5.73
CA GLY A 76 -0.77 -10.18 -4.98
C GLY A 76 -1.60 -9.56 -3.86
N LEU A 77 -0.99 -8.69 -3.03
CA LEU A 77 -1.70 -8.00 -1.95
C LEU A 77 -2.85 -7.11 -2.48
N VAL A 78 -2.59 -6.34 -3.54
CA VAL A 78 -3.58 -5.46 -4.17
C VAL A 78 -4.74 -6.25 -4.75
N GLY A 79 -4.45 -7.34 -5.47
CA GLY A 79 -5.48 -8.23 -5.99
C GLY A 79 -6.36 -8.79 -4.88
N SER A 80 -5.78 -9.15 -3.73
CA SER A 80 -6.54 -9.61 -2.57
C SER A 80 -7.36 -8.51 -1.89
N VAL A 81 -6.85 -7.28 -1.80
CA VAL A 81 -7.59 -6.13 -1.23
C VAL A 81 -8.81 -5.77 -2.08
N PHE A 82 -8.70 -5.84 -3.40
CA PHE A 82 -9.83 -5.60 -4.30
C PHE A 82 -10.75 -6.81 -4.48
N GLY A 83 -10.24 -8.03 -4.25
CA GLY A 83 -10.98 -9.28 -4.43
C GLY A 83 -11.63 -9.84 -3.16
N SER A 84 -11.44 -9.21 -2.00
CA SER A 84 -12.01 -9.65 -0.73
C SER A 84 -13.49 -9.27 -0.61
N GLY A 85 -14.38 -10.07 -1.18
CA GLY A 85 -15.83 -9.89 -1.07
C GLY A 85 -16.44 -8.88 -2.06
N ASP A 86 -17.66 -8.41 -1.77
CA ASP A 86 -18.43 -7.52 -2.65
C ASP A 86 -17.87 -6.08 -2.70
N VAL A 87 -17.10 -5.69 -1.66
CA VAL A 87 -16.53 -4.35 -1.51
C VAL A 87 -15.05 -4.46 -1.10
N PRO A 88 -14.13 -3.72 -1.75
CA PRO A 88 -12.71 -3.72 -1.40
C PRO A 88 -12.44 -3.48 0.09
N ASN A 89 -11.44 -4.16 0.65
CA ASN A 89 -10.94 -3.94 2.02
C ASN A 89 -9.95 -2.79 2.10
N VAL A 90 -10.38 -1.61 1.67
CA VAL A 90 -9.61 -0.35 1.72
C VAL A 90 -10.20 0.54 2.81
N TYR A 91 -9.45 0.75 3.88
CA TYR A 91 -9.81 1.61 5.01
C TYR A 91 -9.01 2.91 4.93
N ASP A 92 -9.71 4.04 4.80
CA ASP A 92 -9.11 5.37 4.98
C ASP A 92 -9.25 5.78 6.44
N VAL A 93 -8.12 5.79 7.15
CA VAL A 93 -8.05 6.07 8.58
C VAL A 93 -7.37 7.41 8.87
N ALA A 94 -7.13 8.25 7.85
CA ALA A 94 -6.42 9.52 8.03
C ALA A 94 -7.11 10.44 9.07
N ASP A 95 -8.45 10.47 9.06
CA ASP A 95 -9.27 11.24 10.02
C ASP A 95 -9.32 10.61 11.42
N LEU A 96 -9.05 9.30 11.53
CA LEU A 96 -9.00 8.56 12.80
C LEU A 96 -7.69 8.80 13.55
N ILE A 97 -6.56 8.94 12.84
CA ILE A 97 -5.21 8.95 13.43
C ILE A 97 -5.07 10.00 14.54
N GLY A 98 -5.55 11.23 14.31
CA GLY A 98 -5.50 12.31 15.30
C GLY A 98 -6.40 12.12 16.52
N LYS A 99 -7.21 11.06 16.54
CA LYS A 99 -8.20 10.73 17.57
C LYS A 99 -7.81 9.48 18.35
N LEU A 100 -6.84 8.70 17.86
CA LEU A 100 -6.33 7.51 18.54
C LEU A 100 -5.58 7.92 19.83
N PRO A 101 -5.66 7.12 20.90
CA PRO A 101 -4.99 7.43 22.15
C PRO A 101 -3.46 7.29 22.03
N ASP A 102 -2.74 8.14 22.76
CA ASP A 102 -1.27 8.05 22.91
C ASP A 102 -0.88 7.01 23.98
N GLN A 103 -1.46 5.82 23.88
CA GLN A 103 -1.13 4.69 24.74
C GLN A 103 0.04 3.90 24.18
N ASN A 104 0.87 3.36 25.08
CA ASN A 104 1.88 2.39 24.71
C ASN A 104 1.21 1.02 24.49
N ILE A 105 1.51 0.40 23.36
CA ILE A 105 1.01 -0.93 22.97
C ILE A 105 2.12 -1.97 22.89
N SER A 106 3.37 -1.65 23.29
CA SER A 106 4.54 -2.52 23.13
C SER A 106 4.32 -3.96 23.62
N ASP A 107 3.59 -4.09 24.72
CA ASP A 107 3.41 -5.37 25.42
C ASP A 107 2.19 -6.14 24.92
N TRP A 108 1.42 -5.57 23.98
CA TRP A 108 0.22 -6.19 23.44
C TRP A 108 0.54 -7.40 22.58
N ASN A 109 -0.28 -8.43 22.71
CA ASN A 109 -0.39 -9.54 21.77
C ASN A 109 -1.63 -9.30 20.87
N LEU A 110 -1.52 -9.64 19.59
CA LEU A 110 -2.59 -9.44 18.61
C LEU A 110 -3.34 -10.74 18.25
N SER A 111 -3.08 -11.86 18.92
CA SER A 111 -3.63 -13.18 18.58
C SER A 111 -5.15 -13.17 18.46
N ASP A 112 -5.82 -12.37 19.27
CA ASP A 112 -7.28 -12.34 19.34
C ASP A 112 -7.87 -11.21 18.49
N LEU A 113 -7.03 -10.41 17.83
CA LEU A 113 -7.49 -9.36 16.94
C LEU A 113 -8.07 -9.98 15.67
N VAL A 114 -9.32 -9.64 15.36
CA VAL A 114 -9.98 -10.01 14.10
C VAL A 114 -10.38 -8.74 13.36
N ILE A 115 -9.76 -8.48 12.22
CA ILE A 115 -10.12 -7.33 11.38
C ILE A 115 -11.42 -7.66 10.62
N PRO A 116 -12.45 -6.78 10.66
CA PRO A 116 -13.67 -6.96 9.88
C PRO A 116 -13.38 -7.13 8.39
N GLY A 117 -14.05 -8.11 7.78
CA GLY A 117 -13.80 -8.54 6.40
C GLY A 117 -13.21 -9.97 6.29
N GLY A 118 -13.00 -10.65 7.42
CA GLY A 118 -12.59 -12.06 7.50
C GLY A 118 -11.08 -12.28 7.40
N SER A 119 -10.63 -13.54 7.46
CA SER A 119 -9.23 -13.91 7.20
C SER A 119 -8.84 -13.46 5.78
N GLY A 120 -7.96 -12.46 5.71
CA GLY A 120 -7.76 -11.76 4.44
C GLY A 120 -6.80 -10.59 4.50
N PHE A 121 -6.79 -9.84 3.40
CA PHE A 121 -5.94 -8.68 3.20
C PHE A 121 -6.76 -7.41 3.33
N SER A 122 -6.23 -6.45 4.08
CA SER A 122 -6.77 -5.10 4.20
C SER A 122 -5.70 -4.08 3.85
N TYR A 123 -6.09 -2.95 3.28
CA TYR A 123 -5.22 -1.79 3.12
C TYR A 123 -5.69 -0.67 4.04
N PHE A 124 -4.78 -0.15 4.85
CA PHE A 124 -5.00 1.01 5.71
C PHE A 124 -4.30 2.20 5.07
N ASP A 125 -5.07 3.18 4.63
CA ASP A 125 -4.60 4.47 4.14
C ASP A 125 -4.46 5.43 5.32
N LEU A 126 -3.22 5.84 5.59
CA LEU A 126 -2.86 6.73 6.70
C LEU A 126 -2.91 8.20 6.29
N GLY A 127 -2.96 8.49 4.98
CA GLY A 127 -2.79 9.83 4.46
C GLY A 127 -1.42 10.44 4.81
N HIS A 128 -1.31 11.76 4.73
CA HIS A 128 -0.10 12.47 5.12
C HIS A 128 -0.12 12.82 6.61
N GLN A 129 0.83 12.28 7.37
CA GLN A 129 0.95 12.50 8.81
C GLN A 129 2.38 12.89 9.16
N GLU A 130 2.57 13.97 9.92
CA GLU A 130 3.90 14.45 10.33
C GLU A 130 4.72 13.40 11.09
N ALA A 131 4.05 12.56 11.88
CA ALA A 131 4.68 11.48 12.65
C ALA A 131 5.19 10.32 11.77
N LEU A 132 4.77 10.26 10.50
CA LEU A 132 5.06 9.18 9.56
C LEU A 132 6.02 9.63 8.44
N VAL A 133 6.54 10.86 8.51
CA VAL A 133 7.50 11.40 7.55
C VAL A 133 8.87 10.76 7.74
N ILE A 134 9.43 10.23 6.66
CA ILE A 134 10.74 9.58 6.57
C ILE A 134 11.81 10.60 6.16
N ASP A 135 11.52 11.42 5.15
CA ASP A 135 12.41 12.46 4.64
C ASP A 135 11.58 13.69 4.27
N LYS A 136 11.73 14.77 5.05
CA LYS A 136 11.00 16.02 4.85
C LYS A 136 11.41 16.73 3.57
N ASP A 137 12.69 16.68 3.21
CA ASP A 137 13.22 17.38 2.04
C ASP A 137 12.73 16.73 0.74
N LYS A 138 12.59 15.40 0.76
CA LYS A 138 12.04 14.63 -0.36
C LYS A 138 10.52 14.45 -0.31
N ASN A 139 9.85 14.97 0.73
CA ASN A 139 8.43 14.75 1.00
C ASN A 139 8.04 13.25 0.97
N LEU A 140 8.87 12.41 1.60
CA LEU A 140 8.65 10.97 1.70
C LEU A 140 8.05 10.62 3.07
N TYR A 141 6.97 9.87 3.06
CA TYR A 141 6.27 9.40 4.27
C TYR A 141 5.64 8.03 4.03
N PHE A 142 5.37 7.29 5.11
CA PHE A 142 4.53 6.10 5.04
C PHE A 142 3.08 6.53 4.81
N GLU A 143 2.56 6.26 3.62
CA GLU A 143 1.19 6.63 3.28
C GLU A 143 0.16 5.61 3.76
N GLY A 144 0.58 4.37 3.99
CA GLY A 144 -0.35 3.27 4.18
C GLY A 144 0.32 1.93 4.41
N ALA A 145 -0.51 0.93 4.70
CA ALA A 145 -0.06 -0.42 5.00
C ALA A 145 -1.02 -1.47 4.43
N TYR A 146 -0.46 -2.49 3.78
CA TYR A 146 -1.19 -3.74 3.59
C TYR A 146 -1.04 -4.60 4.84
N VAL A 147 -2.16 -5.10 5.35
CA VAL A 147 -2.22 -5.98 6.51
C VAL A 147 -2.82 -7.30 6.05
N GLN A 148 -2.03 -8.36 6.18
CA GLN A 148 -2.50 -9.72 5.97
C GLN A 148 -2.74 -10.36 7.34
N MET A 149 -3.99 -10.70 7.62
CA MET A 149 -4.36 -11.50 8.79
C MET A 149 -4.48 -12.96 8.38
N THR A 150 -3.72 -13.83 9.04
CA THR A 150 -3.84 -15.29 8.87
C THR A 150 -4.25 -15.89 10.20
N GLU A 151 -5.38 -16.57 10.22
CA GLU A 151 -5.86 -17.30 11.39
C GLU A 151 -5.23 -18.71 11.39
N SER A 152 -4.76 -19.16 12.55
CA SER A 152 -4.27 -20.53 12.77
C SER A 152 -5.41 -21.47 13.15
N ASP A 153 -5.13 -22.77 13.21
CA ASP A 153 -6.12 -23.78 13.58
C ASP A 153 -6.67 -23.58 15.01
N ASP A 154 -5.94 -22.86 15.87
CA ASP A 154 -6.34 -22.50 17.23
C ASP A 154 -7.11 -21.17 17.30
N GLU A 155 -7.62 -20.67 16.16
CA GLU A 155 -8.33 -19.38 16.03
C GLU A 155 -7.46 -18.15 16.38
N ARG A 156 -6.14 -18.32 16.49
CA ARG A 156 -5.20 -17.25 16.78
C ARG A 156 -4.70 -16.59 15.49
N SER A 157 -4.64 -15.27 15.50
CA SER A 157 -4.24 -14.47 14.35
C SER A 157 -2.75 -14.16 14.33
N ARG A 158 -2.16 -14.33 13.15
CA ARG A 158 -0.84 -13.82 12.77
C ARG A 158 -1.01 -12.66 11.80
N PHE A 159 -0.17 -11.65 11.93
CA PHE A 159 -0.20 -10.47 11.08
C PHE A 159 1.10 -10.28 10.30
N ASP A 160 0.98 -10.03 9.00
CA ASP A 160 2.04 -9.51 8.15
C ASP A 160 1.68 -8.09 7.70
N PHE A 161 2.52 -7.10 8.05
CA PHE A 161 2.38 -5.69 7.70
C PHE A 161 3.36 -5.33 6.59
N TYR A 162 2.87 -4.73 5.51
CA TYR A 162 3.68 -4.19 4.42
C TYR A 162 3.42 -2.69 4.34
N LEU A 163 4.26 -1.91 5.02
CA LEU A 163 4.20 -0.44 4.97
C LEU A 163 4.70 0.04 3.61
N VAL A 164 3.93 0.88 2.95
CA VAL A 164 4.28 1.47 1.65
C VAL A 164 4.45 2.98 1.77
N ILE A 165 5.25 3.54 0.88
CA ILE A 165 5.58 4.96 0.87
C ILE A 165 4.81 5.71 -0.20
N ASN A 166 4.52 6.98 0.08
CA ASN A 166 3.95 7.86 -0.91
C ASN A 166 4.88 8.01 -2.14
N ASP A 167 4.29 8.44 -3.24
CA ASP A 167 5.01 8.85 -4.44
C ASP A 167 4.57 10.27 -4.80
N PRO A 168 5.31 11.30 -4.34
CA PRO A 168 4.90 12.69 -4.49
C PRO A 168 4.94 13.18 -5.94
N GLU A 169 5.64 12.47 -6.83
CA GLU A 169 5.70 12.76 -8.27
C GLU A 169 4.96 11.66 -9.07
N PHE A 170 4.00 10.97 -8.46
CA PHE A 170 3.13 10.08 -9.21
C PHE A 170 2.18 10.90 -10.07
N ASP A 171 2.52 11.04 -11.35
CA ASP A 171 1.62 11.51 -12.39
C ASP A 171 1.43 10.40 -13.43
N ARG A 172 0.18 10.00 -13.61
CA ARG A 172 -0.23 8.97 -14.58
C ARG A 172 0.02 9.44 -16.03
N ASP A 173 -0.07 10.73 -16.27
CA ASP A 173 0.02 11.32 -17.61
C ASP A 173 1.47 11.71 -17.98
N GLU A 174 2.42 11.53 -17.06
CA GLU A 174 3.81 11.92 -17.27
C GLU A 174 4.57 10.88 -18.12
N SER A 175 4.47 11.06 -19.44
CA SER A 175 5.16 10.23 -20.43
C SER A 175 6.68 10.18 -20.29
N GLU A 176 7.29 11.09 -19.50
CA GLU A 176 8.74 11.16 -19.29
C GLU A 176 9.26 10.18 -18.24
N ARG A 177 8.42 9.73 -17.29
CA ARG A 177 8.84 8.88 -16.16
C ARG A 177 9.39 7.52 -16.59
N THR A 178 10.63 7.22 -16.25
CA THR A 178 11.33 5.98 -16.63
C THR A 178 10.66 4.75 -16.00
N THR A 179 10.73 3.59 -16.67
CA THR A 179 10.26 2.32 -16.08
C THR A 179 10.98 2.03 -14.76
N ALA A 180 12.28 2.34 -14.67
CA ALA A 180 13.04 2.21 -13.42
C ALA A 180 12.46 3.03 -12.27
N ALA A 181 12.14 4.32 -12.48
CA ALA A 181 11.54 5.16 -11.45
C ALA A 181 10.13 4.68 -11.04
N THR A 182 9.35 4.15 -11.98
CA THR A 182 8.06 3.52 -11.68
C THR A 182 8.25 2.28 -10.79
N LEU A 183 9.08 1.33 -11.22
CA LEU A 183 9.33 0.10 -10.49
C LEU A 183 9.92 0.37 -9.11
N GLY A 184 10.92 1.25 -9.01
CA GLY A 184 11.57 1.59 -7.75
C GLY A 184 10.58 2.14 -6.72
N ARG A 185 9.69 3.06 -7.11
CA ARG A 185 8.73 3.66 -6.18
C ARG A 185 7.57 2.72 -5.83
N MET A 186 7.09 1.94 -6.79
CA MET A 186 6.00 0.98 -6.54
C MET A 186 6.45 -0.24 -5.76
N ALA A 187 7.71 -0.67 -5.87
CA ALA A 187 8.22 -1.83 -5.18
C ALA A 187 8.54 -1.58 -3.70
N ASN A 188 8.60 -0.32 -3.26
CA ASN A 188 9.11 0.04 -1.95
C ASN A 188 8.11 -0.28 -0.84
N TYR A 189 8.56 -1.14 0.08
CA TYR A 189 7.82 -1.46 1.29
C TYR A 189 8.74 -1.91 2.42
N VAL A 190 8.30 -1.68 3.65
CA VAL A 190 8.89 -2.28 4.85
C VAL A 190 7.97 -3.41 5.31
N HIS A 191 8.54 -4.58 5.62
CA HIS A 191 7.77 -5.73 6.07
C HIS A 191 8.02 -6.03 7.54
N MET A 192 6.95 -6.27 8.29
CA MET A 192 7.00 -6.78 9.65
C MET A 192 6.00 -7.91 9.83
N ARG A 193 6.37 -8.90 10.63
CA ARG A 193 5.48 -9.96 11.06
C ARG A 193 5.32 -9.96 12.58
N ILE A 194 4.07 -10.05 13.04
CA ILE A 194 3.72 -10.34 14.43
C ILE A 194 3.12 -11.75 14.46
N GLY A 195 3.82 -12.66 15.13
CA GLY A 195 3.36 -14.04 15.36
C GLY A 195 2.31 -14.11 16.46
N GLU A 196 1.62 -15.25 16.53
CA GLU A 196 0.54 -15.52 17.51
C GLU A 196 0.99 -15.38 18.97
N ASP A 197 2.25 -15.70 19.27
CA ASP A 197 2.79 -15.65 20.64
C ASP A 197 3.67 -14.41 20.92
N ASN A 198 3.79 -13.51 19.93
CA ASN A 198 4.68 -12.36 20.03
C ASN A 198 3.94 -11.15 20.59
N THR A 199 4.59 -10.44 21.50
CA THR A 199 4.25 -9.03 21.74
C THR A 199 4.70 -8.18 20.55
N ILE A 200 4.13 -6.98 20.43
CA ILE A 200 4.56 -5.99 19.44
C ILE A 200 6.06 -5.69 19.58
N GLU A 201 6.56 -5.49 20.80
CA GLU A 201 7.98 -5.27 21.06
C GLU A 201 8.83 -6.47 20.65
N GLY A 202 8.38 -7.69 20.98
CA GLY A 202 9.05 -8.92 20.58
C GLY A 202 9.18 -9.03 19.05
N ALA A 203 8.16 -8.62 18.31
CA ALA A 203 8.20 -8.58 16.85
C ALA A 203 9.21 -7.55 16.29
N TYR A 204 9.34 -6.38 16.92
CA TYR A 204 10.31 -5.35 16.50
C TYR A 204 11.77 -5.81 16.60
N GLN A 205 12.09 -6.76 17.49
CA GLN A 205 13.44 -7.31 17.56
C GLN A 205 13.86 -8.01 16.25
N PHE A 206 12.89 -8.48 15.45
CA PHE A 206 13.14 -9.15 14.19
C PHE A 206 13.20 -8.22 12.97
N PHE A 207 12.86 -6.93 13.14
CA PHE A 207 12.77 -5.96 12.04
C PHE A 207 14.00 -5.90 11.12
N PRO A 208 15.25 -5.89 11.65
CA PRO A 208 16.46 -5.86 10.83
C PRO A 208 16.64 -7.09 9.94
N TYR A 209 16.10 -8.24 10.36
CA TYR A 209 16.20 -9.49 9.60
C TYR A 209 15.25 -9.53 8.41
N TRP A 210 14.04 -8.96 8.56
CA TRP A 210 13.07 -8.85 7.48
C TRP A 210 13.48 -7.78 6.45
N ASN A 211 14.09 -6.68 6.92
CA ASN A 211 14.39 -5.50 6.12
C ASN A 211 15.90 -5.29 5.92
N THR A 212 16.61 -6.32 5.48
CA THR A 212 18.05 -6.23 5.13
C THR A 212 18.30 -5.29 3.94
N SER A 213 19.56 -4.94 3.68
CA SER A 213 19.94 -4.12 2.52
C SER A 213 19.53 -4.74 1.18
N ALA A 214 19.42 -6.06 1.10
CA ALA A 214 18.89 -6.75 -0.07
C ALA A 214 17.36 -6.65 -0.18
N ASN A 215 16.66 -6.13 0.83
CA ASN A 215 15.20 -6.19 1.00
C ASN A 215 14.55 -4.81 1.25
N ALA A 216 15.31 -3.72 1.32
CA ALA A 216 14.76 -2.37 1.48
C ALA A 216 15.64 -1.33 0.77
N ASN A 217 15.01 -0.38 0.08
CA ASN A 217 15.68 0.79 -0.50
C ASN A 217 16.46 1.57 0.57
N GLU A 218 17.55 2.24 0.21
CA GLU A 218 18.40 2.96 1.16
C GLU A 218 17.64 3.99 1.98
N GLU A 219 16.63 4.63 1.39
CA GLU A 219 15.73 5.58 2.05
C GLU A 219 14.95 4.97 3.23
N LEU A 220 14.74 3.66 3.22
CA LEU A 220 13.98 2.92 4.25
C LEU A 220 14.88 2.29 5.33
N ARG A 221 16.20 2.27 5.14
CA ARG A 221 17.15 1.58 6.03
C ARG A 221 17.46 2.34 7.32
N GLY A 222 17.09 3.63 7.40
CA GLY A 222 17.52 4.53 8.46
C GLY A 222 16.45 4.94 9.47
N ASP A 223 15.16 4.90 9.12
CA ASP A 223 14.10 5.46 9.97
C ASP A 223 13.13 4.41 10.51
N TRP A 224 13.64 3.60 11.44
CA TRP A 224 12.82 2.65 12.18
C TRP A 224 11.80 3.33 13.07
N LYS A 225 12.02 4.59 13.45
CA LYS A 225 11.07 5.33 14.29
C LYS A 225 9.79 5.60 13.51
N ALA A 226 9.89 6.11 12.28
CA ALA A 226 8.73 6.31 11.41
C ALA A 226 8.02 4.99 11.09
N ALA A 227 8.76 3.90 10.85
CA ALA A 227 8.17 2.59 10.55
C ALA A 227 7.41 2.01 11.76
N THR A 228 8.02 2.04 12.96
CA THR A 228 7.37 1.62 14.21
C THR A 228 6.16 2.49 14.52
N ALA A 229 6.23 3.81 14.29
CA ALA A 229 5.09 4.70 14.45
C ALA A 229 3.95 4.36 13.49
N ALA A 230 4.25 4.09 12.21
CA ALA A 230 3.27 3.69 11.20
C ALA A 230 2.59 2.37 11.58
N ILE A 231 3.36 1.35 11.97
CA ILE A 231 2.83 0.06 12.41
C ILE A 231 1.96 0.22 13.65
N ASN A 232 2.42 0.94 14.67
CA ASN A 232 1.62 1.16 15.88
C ASN A 232 0.32 1.90 15.55
N THR A 233 0.35 2.83 14.61
CA THR A 233 -0.84 3.54 14.11
C THR A 233 -1.81 2.59 13.42
N VAL A 234 -1.31 1.72 12.53
CA VAL A 234 -2.13 0.70 11.85
C VAL A 234 -2.73 -0.28 12.85
N ILE A 235 -1.96 -0.73 13.85
CA ILE A 235 -2.47 -1.64 14.89
C ILE A 235 -3.59 -0.97 15.68
N LYS A 236 -3.37 0.26 16.17
CA LYS A 236 -4.42 1.01 16.89
C LYS A 236 -5.67 1.24 16.03
N ALA A 237 -5.49 1.56 14.74
CA ALA A 237 -6.60 1.70 13.81
C ALA A 237 -7.33 0.37 13.58
N ALA A 238 -6.61 -0.74 13.41
CA ALA A 238 -7.17 -2.07 13.25
C ALA A 238 -7.93 -2.52 14.51
N THR A 239 -7.38 -2.28 15.71
CA THR A 239 -8.05 -2.53 16.99
C THR A 239 -9.33 -1.70 17.13
N TYR A 240 -9.28 -0.42 16.76
CA TYR A 240 -10.49 0.42 16.74
C TYR A 240 -11.56 -0.15 15.81
N ILE A 241 -11.19 -0.49 14.57
CA ILE A 241 -12.11 -1.04 13.56
C ILE A 241 -12.65 -2.42 13.98
N ALA A 242 -11.86 -3.22 14.68
CA ALA A 242 -12.27 -4.53 15.18
C ALA A 242 -13.20 -4.45 16.40
N SER A 243 -13.25 -3.31 17.10
CA SER A 243 -14.10 -3.17 18.28
C SER A 243 -15.59 -3.18 17.92
N GLU A 244 -16.44 -3.71 18.82
CA GLU A 244 -17.89 -3.79 18.62
C GLU A 244 -18.59 -2.40 18.53
N PHE A 245 -17.85 -1.31 18.77
CA PHE A 245 -18.35 0.07 18.76
C PHE A 245 -18.40 0.73 17.38
N VAL A 246 -18.04 0.02 16.31
CA VAL A 246 -17.81 0.63 15.00
C VAL A 246 -19.12 0.85 14.26
N GLY A 247 -19.77 1.97 14.59
CA GLY A 247 -20.85 2.58 13.82
C GLY A 247 -20.40 3.76 12.94
N ASP A 248 -19.09 4.02 12.84
CA ASP A 248 -18.53 5.22 12.21
C ASP A 248 -17.90 4.99 10.83
N ILE A 249 -18.01 3.79 10.26
CA ILE A 249 -17.54 3.50 8.90
C ILE A 249 -18.49 4.12 7.88
N GLU A 250 -17.98 5.09 7.12
CA GLU A 250 -18.66 5.66 5.97
C GLU A 250 -18.12 5.06 4.67
N PHE A 251 -19.00 4.51 3.84
CA PHE A 251 -18.63 4.02 2.51
C PHE A 251 -18.69 5.16 1.50
N GLY A 252 -17.62 5.34 0.73
CA GLY A 252 -17.53 6.43 -0.23
C GLY A 252 -16.63 6.15 -1.43
N TYR A 253 -16.70 7.05 -2.39
CA TYR A 253 -15.81 7.10 -3.54
C TYR A 253 -15.07 8.43 -3.55
N SER A 254 -13.95 8.48 -4.27
CA SER A 254 -13.28 9.74 -4.56
C SER A 254 -14.26 10.73 -5.22
N LYS A 255 -14.16 12.00 -4.85
CA LYS A 255 -14.95 13.11 -5.43
C LYS A 255 -14.79 13.24 -6.95
N ASP A 256 -13.70 12.70 -7.51
CA ASP A 256 -13.39 12.74 -8.93
C ASP A 256 -13.99 11.55 -9.69
N ALA A 257 -14.64 10.61 -9.00
CA ALA A 257 -15.27 9.45 -9.62
C ALA A 257 -16.48 9.86 -10.50
N PRO A 258 -16.74 9.16 -11.62
CA PRO A 258 -17.87 9.46 -12.50
C PRO A 258 -19.22 9.33 -11.77
N ARG A 259 -19.90 10.45 -11.53
CA ARG A 259 -21.16 10.51 -10.78
C ARG A 259 -22.23 9.49 -11.22
N PRO A 260 -22.48 9.25 -12.53
CA PRO A 260 -23.48 8.26 -12.92
C PRO A 260 -23.15 6.83 -12.43
N LEU A 261 -21.86 6.48 -12.40
CA LEU A 261 -21.42 5.18 -11.89
C LEU A 261 -21.49 5.15 -10.36
N VAL A 262 -21.15 6.25 -9.68
CA VAL A 262 -21.25 6.34 -8.22
C VAL A 262 -22.70 6.14 -7.78
N VAL A 263 -23.66 6.81 -8.43
CA VAL A 263 -25.09 6.65 -8.11
C VAL A 263 -25.54 5.20 -8.29
N ALA A 264 -25.23 4.58 -9.44
CA ALA A 264 -25.58 3.19 -9.69
C ALA A 264 -24.94 2.23 -8.66
N ALA A 265 -23.67 2.44 -8.33
CA ALA A 265 -22.96 1.64 -7.34
C ALA A 265 -23.56 1.80 -5.93
N SER A 266 -23.93 3.02 -5.53
CA SER A 266 -24.62 3.28 -4.26
C SER A 266 -26.03 2.66 -4.19
N GLU A 267 -26.65 2.36 -5.33
CA GLU A 267 -27.91 1.61 -5.44
C GLU A 267 -27.70 0.08 -5.46
N GLY A 268 -26.44 -0.39 -5.38
CA GLY A 268 -26.09 -1.81 -5.34
C GLY A 268 -25.73 -2.43 -6.69
N ASP A 269 -25.50 -1.64 -7.74
CA ASP A 269 -25.04 -2.16 -9.04
C ASP A 269 -23.58 -2.65 -8.96
N LEU A 270 -23.40 -3.96 -8.86
CA LEU A 270 -22.09 -4.62 -8.84
C LEU A 270 -21.24 -4.33 -10.08
N GLY A 271 -21.86 -4.16 -11.25
CA GLY A 271 -21.15 -3.81 -12.49
C GLY A 271 -20.61 -2.38 -12.46
N ALA A 272 -21.34 -1.46 -11.83
CA ALA A 272 -20.85 -0.11 -11.59
C ALA A 272 -19.70 -0.08 -10.57
N ILE A 273 -19.78 -0.88 -9.49
CA ILE A 273 -18.71 -1.05 -8.50
C ILE A 273 -17.44 -1.58 -9.16
N GLU A 274 -17.55 -2.65 -9.96
CA GLU A 274 -16.41 -3.22 -10.68
C GLU A 274 -15.79 -2.22 -11.66
N LYS A 275 -16.63 -1.49 -12.41
CA LYS A 275 -16.17 -0.49 -13.38
C LYS A 275 -15.47 0.68 -12.70
N LEU A 276 -16.00 1.19 -11.59
CA LEU A 276 -15.37 2.23 -10.79
C LEU A 276 -14.00 1.78 -10.27
N THR A 277 -13.93 0.55 -9.74
CA THR A 277 -12.68 -0.04 -9.25
C THR A 277 -11.64 -0.14 -10.36
N LYS A 278 -12.00 -0.67 -11.54
CA LYS A 278 -11.11 -0.73 -12.72
C LYS A 278 -10.66 0.65 -13.22
N GLN A 279 -11.46 1.69 -12.97
CA GLN A 279 -11.12 3.07 -13.32
C GLN A 279 -10.27 3.78 -12.26
N GLY A 280 -9.86 3.08 -11.21
CA GLY A 280 -9.06 3.66 -10.12
C GLY A 280 -9.89 4.37 -9.05
N PHE A 281 -11.20 4.13 -9.00
CA PHE A 281 -12.11 4.68 -8.00
C PHE A 281 -12.77 3.56 -7.19
N PRO A 282 -12.01 2.73 -6.45
CA PRO A 282 -12.62 1.73 -5.59
C PRO A 282 -13.49 2.39 -4.52
N MET A 283 -14.46 1.62 -3.99
CA MET A 283 -15.15 2.04 -2.78
C MET A 283 -14.17 2.01 -1.60
N ILE A 284 -14.18 3.06 -0.79
CA ILE A 284 -13.32 3.26 0.37
C ILE A 284 -14.18 3.29 1.62
N LYS A 285 -13.70 2.63 2.69
CA LYS A 285 -14.27 2.65 4.03
C LYS A 285 -13.59 3.77 4.82
N HIS A 286 -14.21 4.93 4.92
CA HIS A 286 -13.68 6.05 5.69
C HIS A 286 -14.00 5.85 7.18
N VAL A 287 -12.99 5.94 8.03
CA VAL A 287 -13.08 5.68 9.47
C VAL A 287 -12.67 6.94 10.23
N GLY A 288 -13.38 7.25 11.31
CA GLY A 288 -13.02 8.32 12.22
C GLY A 288 -13.62 9.68 11.87
N ARG A 289 -14.37 9.87 10.77
CA ARG A 289 -14.89 11.21 10.40
C ARG A 289 -15.86 11.82 11.42
N ASN A 290 -16.72 11.01 12.01
CA ASN A 290 -17.85 11.47 12.84
C ASN A 290 -17.67 11.23 14.34
N ILE A 291 -16.46 10.95 14.81
CA ILE A 291 -16.16 10.68 16.23
C ILE A 291 -15.28 11.78 16.84
N GLY A 292 -15.29 11.87 18.17
CA GLY A 292 -14.32 12.64 18.95
C GLY A 292 -13.05 11.83 19.25
N PRO A 293 -12.13 12.41 20.05
CA PRO A 293 -10.97 11.67 20.57
C PRO A 293 -11.39 10.41 21.32
N ILE A 294 -10.64 9.33 21.11
CA ILE A 294 -10.81 8.05 21.78
C ILE A 294 -9.95 8.08 23.05
N ALA A 295 -10.56 7.78 24.20
CA ALA A 295 -9.88 7.84 25.48
C ALA A 295 -8.83 6.73 25.64
N GLU A 296 -9.19 5.51 25.26
CA GLU A 296 -8.36 4.31 25.41
C GLU A 296 -8.81 3.27 24.37
N LEU A 297 -7.88 2.42 23.95
CA LEU A 297 -8.18 1.18 23.23
C LEU A 297 -7.77 0.01 24.12
N GLU A 298 -8.60 -1.01 24.17
CA GLU A 298 -8.29 -2.23 24.90
C GLU A 298 -7.41 -3.14 24.05
N GLU A 299 -6.48 -3.85 24.70
CA GLU A 299 -5.73 -4.91 24.02
C GLU A 299 -6.72 -5.93 23.45
N PRO A 300 -6.54 -6.38 22.20
CA PRO A 300 -7.38 -7.43 21.63
C PRO A 300 -7.27 -8.68 22.50
N ARG A 301 -8.35 -8.99 23.21
CA ARG A 301 -8.51 -10.21 23.99
C ARG A 301 -9.92 -10.68 23.71
N PHE A 302 -10.08 -11.91 23.26
CA PHE A 302 -11.41 -12.49 23.23
C PHE A 302 -11.89 -12.53 24.68
N GLU A 303 -13.05 -11.94 24.97
CA GLU A 303 -13.74 -12.31 26.19
C GLU A 303 -13.92 -13.83 26.12
N THR A 304 -13.29 -14.57 27.04
CA THR A 304 -13.81 -15.87 27.42
C THR A 304 -15.18 -15.63 28.05
N SER A 305 -16.20 -15.37 27.23
CA SER A 305 -17.56 -15.16 27.66
C SER A 305 -18.16 -16.53 28.03
N ALA A 306 -17.76 -17.03 29.20
CA ALA A 306 -18.62 -17.61 30.20
C ALA A 306 -17.75 -18.27 31.28
N THR A 307 -17.39 -17.49 32.29
CA THR A 307 -17.64 -17.99 33.64
C THR A 307 -19.13 -18.32 33.69
N TYR A 308 -19.49 -19.57 33.36
CA TYR A 308 -20.76 -20.12 33.78
C TYR A 308 -20.73 -20.11 35.31
N GLY A 309 -21.28 -19.04 35.88
CA GLY A 309 -21.66 -19.02 37.28
C GLY A 309 -22.79 -20.02 37.49
N ARG A 310 -22.45 -21.23 37.91
CA ARG A 310 -23.06 -22.03 39.00
C ARG A 310 -22.62 -23.48 38.94
#